data_AF-A0ABD3E156-F1
#
_entry.id   AF-A0ABD3E156-F1
#
_cell.length_a   1.000
_cell.length_b   1.000
_cell.length_c   1.000
_cell.angle_alpha   90.00
_cell.angle_beta   90.00
_cell.angle_gamma   90.00
#
_symmetry.space_group_name_H-M   'P 1'
#
loop_
_entity.id
_entity.type
_entity.pdbx_description
1 polymer ?
#
loop_
_entity_poly.entity_id
_entity_poly.type
_entity_poly.pdbx_seq_one_letter_code
_entity_poly.pdbx_strand_id
1 'polypeptide(L)'
;MIFNSNHRGADVAKSNLYGTCDASICVRGPGYVTAQDIILPPYVEIVDNIQHIASLTEPVNLCIGLEIERNRGYLLKMPHHFQDGSYPIDAVFMPVRNVNHSIHSYGNGNEKQEILFLEIWTNGSLTPKEALHEASRNLIDLFIPFLHKEEENLLFEDNEHTIPLSPFTFHEKLDKLRKNKKKIALKSIFIDQFELSPRVYNCLKRSNIYTLLDLLNNSQEDLMKIEHFHLEDLKQILGSLEKHFTIDLPKKK
;
A
#
# COMPACT_ATOMS: atom_id res chain seq x y z
N MET A 1 3.64 -14.27 13.33
CA MET A 1 3.08 -14.54 14.66
C MET A 1 3.67 -13.54 15.63
N ILE A 2 2.84 -12.90 16.45
CA ILE A 2 3.31 -12.13 17.60
C ILE A 2 3.03 -13.01 18.82
N PHE A 3 4.07 -13.59 19.43
CA PHE A 3 3.89 -14.34 20.67
C PHE A 3 3.47 -13.40 21.79
N ASN A 4 2.49 -13.82 22.57
CA ASN A 4 2.08 -13.13 23.78
C ASN A 4 2.50 -14.00 24.97
N SER A 5 3.76 -13.91 25.39
CA SER A 5 4.15 -14.37 26.73
C SER A 5 3.66 -13.31 27.72
N ASN A 6 2.88 -13.75 28.70
CA ASN A 6 2.26 -12.90 29.70
C ASN A 6 3.18 -11.74 30.18
N HIS A 7 2.61 -10.54 30.09
CA HIS A 7 2.99 -9.28 30.73
C HIS A 7 4.00 -8.31 30.11
N ARG A 8 4.92 -8.65 29.19
CA ARG A 8 5.74 -7.61 28.51
C ARG A 8 6.29 -8.11 27.18
N GLY A 9 6.06 -7.34 26.12
CA GLY A 9 6.76 -7.49 24.84
C GLY A 9 6.20 -8.64 24.03
N ALA A 10 5.54 -8.30 22.93
CA ALA A 10 4.95 -9.28 22.04
C ALA A 10 5.90 -9.41 20.85
N ASP A 11 6.37 -10.61 20.52
CA ASP A 11 7.41 -10.85 19.50
C ASP A 11 7.06 -10.18 18.16
N VAL A 12 7.85 -9.22 17.73
CA VAL A 12 7.47 -8.42 16.57
C VAL A 12 8.23 -8.93 15.35
N ALA A 13 7.61 -9.84 14.58
CA ALA A 13 8.10 -10.19 13.25
C ALA A 13 7.42 -9.30 12.19
N LYS A 14 8.20 -8.74 11.26
CA LYS A 14 7.73 -7.97 10.11
C LYS A 14 7.85 -8.83 8.86
N SER A 15 6.78 -8.91 8.06
CA SER A 15 6.79 -9.62 6.76
C SER A 15 6.20 -8.73 5.68
N ASN A 16 6.81 -8.75 4.50
CA ASN A 16 6.32 -8.00 3.32
C ASN A 16 5.38 -8.83 2.42
N LEU A 17 5.20 -10.13 2.70
CA LEU A 17 4.34 -11.01 1.93
C LEU A 17 3.03 -11.31 2.67
N TYR A 18 1.96 -11.46 1.89
CA TYR A 18 0.69 -11.98 2.37
C TYR A 18 0.73 -13.51 2.29
N GLY A 19 0.36 -14.18 3.38
CA GLY A 19 0.34 -15.63 3.49
C GLY A 19 0.94 -16.14 4.81
N THR A 20 0.81 -17.45 4.99
CA THR A 20 1.46 -18.22 6.05
C THR A 20 2.90 -18.52 5.66
N CYS A 21 3.81 -18.40 6.62
CA CYS A 21 5.22 -18.64 6.45
C CYS A 21 5.75 -19.52 7.57
N ASP A 22 6.46 -20.58 7.25
CA ASP A 22 7.04 -21.46 8.25
C ASP A 22 8.40 -20.92 8.74
N ALA A 23 8.62 -21.02 10.04
CA ALA A 23 9.89 -20.76 10.69
C ALA A 23 10.18 -21.86 11.71
N SER A 24 11.41 -21.95 12.21
CA SER A 24 11.73 -22.92 13.26
C SER A 24 12.79 -22.40 14.22
N ILE A 25 12.80 -22.92 15.43
CA ILE A 25 13.88 -22.72 16.41
C ILE A 25 14.52 -24.08 16.64
N CYS A 26 15.83 -24.20 16.42
CA CYS A 26 16.59 -25.42 16.61
C CYS A 26 17.85 -25.12 17.41
N VAL A 27 17.82 -25.39 18.71
CA VAL A 27 18.88 -25.00 19.66
C VAL A 27 19.24 -26.15 20.59
N ARG A 28 20.51 -26.20 21.02
CA ARG A 28 21.01 -27.21 21.96
C ARG A 28 21.37 -26.54 23.29
N GLY A 29 20.80 -27.04 24.37
CA GLY A 29 21.08 -26.54 25.71
C GLY A 29 22.43 -27.04 26.28
N PRO A 30 22.82 -26.57 27.47
CA PRO A 30 22.16 -25.52 28.27
C PRO A 30 22.42 -24.11 27.73
N GLY A 31 21.43 -23.21 27.85
CA GLY A 31 21.55 -21.83 27.34
C GLY A 31 20.22 -21.06 27.28
N TYR A 32 20.31 -19.76 27.00
CA TYR A 32 19.14 -18.91 26.75
C TYR A 32 18.74 -18.99 25.27
N VAL A 33 17.44 -19.02 25.04
CA VAL A 33 16.83 -19.00 23.70
C VAL A 33 16.12 -17.66 23.54
N THR A 34 16.52 -16.92 22.52
CA THR A 34 16.02 -15.58 22.21
C THR A 34 15.39 -15.56 20.82
N ALA A 35 14.70 -14.47 20.49
CA ALA A 35 14.12 -14.29 19.16
C ALA A 35 15.16 -14.39 18.04
N GLN A 36 16.41 -13.97 18.28
CA GLN A 36 17.50 -14.12 17.32
C GLN A 36 17.77 -15.57 16.88
N ASP A 37 17.42 -16.55 17.71
CA ASP A 37 17.62 -17.98 17.41
C ASP A 37 16.56 -18.57 16.48
N ILE A 38 15.56 -17.77 16.08
CA ILE A 38 14.54 -18.17 15.11
C ILE A 38 15.15 -18.19 13.71
N ILE A 39 15.06 -19.35 13.07
CA ILE A 39 15.40 -19.55 11.67
C ILE A 39 14.21 -19.06 10.84
N LEU A 40 14.39 -17.87 10.24
CA LEU A 40 13.39 -17.18 9.46
C LEU A 40 13.51 -17.48 7.96
N PRO A 41 12.40 -17.43 7.21
CA PRO A 41 12.45 -17.35 5.75
C PRO A 41 12.90 -15.95 5.28
N PRO A 42 13.36 -15.80 4.01
CA PRO A 42 14.03 -14.58 3.53
C PRO A 42 13.24 -13.27 3.55
N TYR A 43 11.92 -13.34 3.75
CA TYR A 43 10.98 -12.22 3.66
C TYR A 43 10.36 -11.85 5.02
N VAL A 44 10.81 -12.49 6.10
CA VAL A 44 10.43 -12.17 7.48
C VAL A 44 11.66 -11.63 8.19
N GLU A 45 11.47 -10.55 8.94
CA GLU A 45 12.49 -9.92 9.77
C GLU A 45 12.01 -9.86 11.21
N ILE A 46 12.89 -10.19 12.17
CA ILE A 46 12.63 -9.92 13.59
C ILE A 46 12.93 -8.45 13.86
N VAL A 47 12.03 -7.79 14.58
CA VAL A 47 12.19 -6.40 15.01
C VAL A 47 12.89 -6.31 16.37
N ASP A 48 12.63 -7.25 17.28
CA ASP A 48 13.30 -7.34 18.58
C ASP A 48 14.06 -8.66 18.73
N ASN A 49 15.38 -8.61 18.51
CA ASN A 49 16.25 -9.78 18.51
C ASN A 49 16.55 -10.30 19.93
N ILE A 50 16.39 -9.46 20.97
CA ILE A 50 16.79 -9.80 22.35
C ILE A 50 15.64 -10.36 23.18
N GLN A 51 14.45 -10.40 22.61
CA GLN A 51 13.26 -10.93 23.26
C GLN A 51 13.48 -12.38 23.70
N HIS A 52 13.30 -12.62 25.00
CA HIS A 52 13.52 -13.92 25.61
C HIS A 52 12.35 -14.86 25.30
N ILE A 53 12.65 -16.09 24.89
CA ILE A 53 11.64 -17.11 24.57
C ILE A 53 11.65 -18.21 25.62
N ALA A 54 12.83 -18.80 25.89
CA ALA A 54 12.96 -19.92 26.80
C ALA A 54 14.37 -20.02 27.41
N SER A 55 14.50 -20.79 28.49
CA SER A 55 15.79 -21.10 29.11
C SER A 55 15.95 -22.61 29.20
N LEU A 56 17.00 -23.15 28.59
CA LEU A 56 17.33 -24.57 28.64
C LEU A 56 18.34 -24.82 29.77
N THR A 57 17.90 -25.54 30.80
CA THR A 57 18.70 -25.85 32.00
C THR A 57 19.59 -27.08 31.82
N GLU A 58 19.21 -27.99 30.92
CA GLU A 58 19.85 -29.28 30.69
C GLU A 58 20.35 -29.37 29.23
N PRO A 59 21.26 -30.31 28.91
CA PRO A 59 21.76 -30.54 27.55
C PRO A 59 20.71 -31.24 26.66
N VAL A 60 19.58 -30.56 26.45
CA VAL A 60 18.44 -31.02 25.65
C VAL A 60 18.44 -30.30 24.31
N ASN A 61 18.03 -31.00 23.25
CA ASN A 61 17.78 -30.40 21.95
C ASN A 61 16.32 -29.91 21.89
N LEU A 62 16.13 -28.61 21.70
CA LEU A 62 14.82 -28.01 21.52
C LEU A 62 14.62 -27.70 20.03
N CYS A 63 13.58 -28.29 19.44
CA CYS A 63 13.13 -27.99 18.09
C CYS A 63 11.65 -27.59 18.11
N ILE A 64 11.34 -26.37 17.68
CA ILE A 64 9.97 -25.83 17.62
C ILE A 64 9.70 -25.38 16.18
N GLY A 65 8.61 -25.88 15.59
CA GLY A 65 8.06 -25.35 14.33
C GLY A 65 7.10 -24.19 14.60
N LEU A 66 7.16 -23.16 13.77
CA LEU A 66 6.45 -21.89 13.94
C LEU A 66 5.70 -21.54 12.66
N GLU A 67 4.44 -21.13 12.80
CA GLU A 67 3.65 -20.62 11.69
C GLU A 67 3.48 -19.09 11.83
N ILE A 68 4.08 -18.34 10.90
CA ILE A 68 4.07 -16.88 10.89
C ILE A 68 3.09 -16.40 9.83
N GLU A 69 1.96 -15.86 10.28
CA GLU A 69 0.96 -15.21 9.43
C GLU A 69 1.04 -13.68 9.50
N ARG A 70 0.64 -13.01 8.42
CA ARG A 70 0.36 -11.57 8.37
C ARG A 70 -1.15 -11.35 8.30
N ASN A 71 -1.72 -10.76 9.35
CA ASN A 71 -3.16 -10.46 9.43
C ASN A 71 -3.42 -9.07 10.04
N ARG A 72 -4.67 -8.72 10.36
CA ARG A 72 -5.10 -7.46 10.97
C ARG A 72 -5.94 -7.72 12.21
N GLY A 73 -5.79 -6.87 13.22
CA GLY A 73 -6.60 -6.93 14.45
C GLY A 73 -6.16 -8.03 15.41
N TYR A 74 -7.10 -8.66 16.10
CA TYR A 74 -6.85 -9.72 17.04
C TYR A 74 -7.56 -10.99 16.58
N LEU A 75 -6.84 -12.11 16.61
CA LEU A 75 -7.39 -13.41 16.23
C LEU A 75 -7.27 -14.36 17.43
N LEU A 76 -8.42 -14.68 18.03
CA LEU A 76 -8.56 -15.77 18.99
C LEU A 76 -8.51 -17.09 18.24
N LYS A 77 -7.54 -17.94 18.55
CA LYS A 77 -7.54 -19.31 18.03
C LYS A 77 -8.17 -20.22 19.09
N MET A 78 -9.35 -20.74 18.78
CA MET A 78 -9.99 -21.75 19.62
C MET A 78 -9.19 -23.06 19.56
N PRO A 79 -9.03 -23.78 20.68
CA PRO A 79 -8.43 -25.11 20.69
C PRO A 79 -9.37 -26.09 20.01
N HIS A 80 -9.38 -26.11 18.68
CA HIS A 80 -9.89 -27.26 17.94
C HIS A 80 -8.83 -28.37 18.06
N HIS A 81 -9.27 -29.63 17.97
CA HIS A 81 -8.36 -30.78 17.97
C HIS A 81 -7.48 -30.74 16.72
N PHE A 82 -6.39 -29.98 16.78
CA PHE A 82 -5.31 -30.08 15.82
C PHE A 82 -4.71 -31.48 15.95
N GLN A 83 -4.99 -32.34 14.97
CA GLN A 83 -4.63 -33.76 15.01
C GLN A 83 -3.10 -33.98 14.93
N ASP A 84 -2.34 -32.94 14.58
CA ASP A 84 -0.91 -33.00 14.26
C ASP A 84 0.01 -32.56 15.42
N GLY A 85 -0.53 -32.36 16.63
CA GLY A 85 0.26 -31.93 17.79
C GLY A 85 0.67 -30.45 17.80
N SER A 86 0.05 -29.62 16.95
CA SER A 86 0.25 -28.18 16.95
C SER A 86 -0.56 -27.49 18.04
N TYR A 87 0.05 -26.49 18.69
CA TYR A 87 -0.62 -25.69 19.73
C TYR A 87 -0.99 -24.31 19.18
N PRO A 88 -2.28 -23.98 19.06
CA PRO A 88 -2.69 -22.65 18.62
C PRO A 88 -2.34 -21.61 19.69
N ILE A 89 -1.86 -20.46 19.25
CA ILE A 89 -1.59 -19.30 20.10
C ILE A 89 -2.38 -18.13 19.54
N ASP A 90 -2.98 -17.35 20.43
CA ASP A 90 -3.67 -16.12 20.08
C ASP A 90 -2.70 -15.12 19.48
N ALA A 91 -3.11 -14.51 18.37
CA ALA A 91 -2.27 -13.60 17.62
C ALA A 91 -2.81 -12.17 17.68
N VAL A 92 -1.93 -11.23 18.07
CA VAL A 92 -2.21 -9.80 18.10
C VAL A 92 -1.51 -9.13 16.93
N PHE A 93 -2.25 -8.68 15.93
CA PHE A 93 -1.74 -8.00 14.73
C PHE A 93 -1.95 -6.48 14.80
N MET A 94 -1.56 -5.89 15.95
CA MET A 94 -1.77 -4.48 16.26
C MET A 94 -0.42 -3.79 16.53
N PRO A 95 0.24 -3.26 15.47
CA PRO A 95 1.57 -2.68 15.58
C PRO A 95 1.59 -1.29 16.22
N VAL A 96 0.48 -0.56 16.15
CA VAL A 96 0.30 0.74 16.82
C VAL A 96 -0.14 0.48 18.27
N ARG A 97 0.61 0.98 19.23
CA ARG A 97 0.38 0.77 20.67
C ARG A 97 -0.42 1.88 21.32
N ASN A 98 -0.17 3.12 20.90
CA ASN A 98 -0.87 4.28 21.44
C ASN A 98 -0.91 5.40 20.38
N VAL A 99 -1.94 6.24 20.44
CA VAL A 99 -2.07 7.46 19.64
C VAL A 99 -2.63 8.55 20.53
N ASN A 100 -1.97 9.69 20.56
CA ASN A 100 -2.43 10.90 21.24
C ASN A 100 -2.57 12.03 20.22
N HIS A 101 -3.51 12.94 20.46
CA HIS A 101 -3.75 14.07 19.57
C HIS A 101 -4.06 15.34 20.34
N SER A 102 -3.66 16.49 19.80
CA SER A 102 -4.05 17.79 20.32
C SER A 102 -4.25 18.79 19.18
N ILE A 103 -5.27 19.64 19.30
CA ILE A 103 -5.60 20.66 18.31
C ILE A 103 -5.37 22.02 18.94
N HIS A 104 -4.59 22.86 18.26
CA HIS A 104 -4.29 24.21 18.72
C HIS A 104 -4.77 25.21 17.68
N SER A 105 -5.65 26.12 18.10
CA SER A 105 -6.09 27.22 17.24
C SER A 105 -5.06 28.35 17.26
N TYR A 106 -4.80 28.95 16.11
CA TYR A 106 -3.95 30.12 15.95
C TYR A 106 -4.52 31.03 14.87
N GLY A 107 -4.25 32.33 14.98
CA GLY A 107 -4.78 33.34 14.06
C GLY A 107 -4.86 34.71 14.70
N ASN A 108 -4.93 35.76 13.88
CA ASN A 108 -5.10 37.14 14.34
C ASN A 108 -6.34 37.73 13.68
N GLY A 109 -7.29 38.23 14.47
CA GLY A 109 -8.56 38.77 13.97
C GLY A 109 -9.59 37.68 13.62
N ASN A 110 -10.17 37.75 12.41
CA ASN A 110 -11.32 36.93 11.97
C ASN A 110 -10.94 35.60 11.32
N GLU A 111 -9.67 35.36 10.98
CA GLU A 111 -9.21 34.08 10.42
C GLU A 111 -8.69 33.19 11.56
N LYS A 112 -9.43 32.12 11.86
CA LYS A 112 -9.00 31.08 12.80
C LYS A 112 -8.47 29.89 12.02
N GLN A 113 -7.20 29.55 12.23
CA GLN A 113 -6.56 28.36 11.71
C GLN A 113 -6.33 27.36 12.84
N GLU A 114 -6.17 26.08 12.50
CA GLU A 114 -5.95 25.00 13.47
C GLU A 114 -4.71 24.19 13.08
N ILE A 115 -3.93 23.79 14.08
CA ILE A 115 -2.81 22.85 13.95
C ILE A 115 -3.16 21.59 14.73
N LEU A 116 -3.10 20.44 14.05
CA LEU A 116 -3.23 19.13 14.67
C LEU A 116 -1.84 18.56 14.95
N PHE A 117 -1.58 18.21 16.20
CA PHE A 117 -0.44 17.42 16.62
C PHE A 117 -0.88 15.97 16.84
N LEU A 118 -0.16 15.02 16.25
CA LEU A 118 -0.37 13.59 16.42
C LEU A 118 0.90 12.95 16.97
N GLU A 119 0.78 12.27 18.11
CA GLU A 119 1.84 11.45 18.68
C GLU A 119 1.45 9.99 18.52
N ILE A 120 2.29 9.19 17.85
CA ILE A 120 1.99 7.80 17.49
C ILE A 120 3.13 6.92 17.99
N TRP A 121 2.80 5.95 18.85
CA TRP A 121 3.74 4.96 19.36
C TRP A 121 3.50 3.60 18.70
N THR A 122 4.57 2.98 18.20
CA THR A 122 4.52 1.71 17.49
C THR A 122 5.49 0.71 18.12
N ASN A 123 5.31 -0.58 17.84
CA ASN A 123 6.20 -1.64 18.30
C ASN A 123 7.40 -1.91 17.36
N GLY A 124 7.63 -1.05 16.36
CA GLY A 124 8.75 -1.16 15.43
C GLY A 124 8.48 -1.97 14.15
N SER A 125 7.45 -2.82 14.07
CA SER A 125 7.09 -3.50 12.80
C SER A 125 6.63 -2.54 11.71
N LEU A 126 6.05 -1.42 12.12
CA LEU A 126 5.53 -0.37 11.25
C LEU A 126 5.97 0.97 11.83
N THR A 127 6.51 1.86 11.00
CA THR A 127 6.88 3.20 11.48
C THR A 127 5.63 4.06 11.70
N PRO A 128 5.67 5.06 12.60
CA PRO A 128 4.55 6.00 12.81
C PRO A 128 4.04 6.66 11.52
N LYS A 129 4.96 6.99 10.60
CA LYS A 129 4.64 7.59 9.31
C LYS A 129 3.91 6.62 8.38
N GLU A 130 4.37 5.38 8.29
CA GLU A 130 3.69 4.34 7.51
C GLU A 130 2.32 4.02 8.10
N ALA A 131 2.20 3.97 9.42
CA ALA A 131 0.93 3.78 10.12
C ALA A 131 -0.07 4.88 9.77
N LEU A 132 0.35 6.15 9.80
CA LEU A 132 -0.50 7.28 9.41
C LEU A 132 -0.91 7.19 7.93
N HIS A 133 0.02 6.84 7.03
CA HIS A 133 -0.26 6.67 5.61
C HIS A 133 -1.31 5.58 5.35
N GLU A 134 -1.14 4.39 5.95
CA GLU A 134 -2.11 3.29 5.85
C GLU A 134 -3.47 3.69 6.43
N ALA A 135 -3.50 4.40 7.56
CA ALA A 135 -4.73 4.91 8.16
C ALA A 135 -5.46 5.90 7.25
N SER A 136 -4.74 6.86 6.65
CA SER A 136 -5.32 7.82 5.70
C SER A 136 -5.88 7.12 4.47
N ARG A 137 -5.16 6.13 3.92
CA ARG A 137 -5.66 5.32 2.80
C ARG A 137 -6.94 4.59 3.16
N ASN A 138 -6.96 3.89 4.28
CA ASN A 138 -8.17 3.17 4.74
C ASN A 138 -9.35 4.14 4.95
N LEU A 139 -9.09 5.35 5.45
CA LEU A 139 -10.13 6.37 5.63
C LEU A 139 -10.68 6.85 4.29
N ILE A 140 -9.83 7.09 3.29
CA ILE A 140 -10.26 7.44 1.93
C ILE A 140 -11.11 6.29 1.35
N ASP A 141 -10.59 5.06 1.39
CA ASP A 141 -11.29 3.88 0.86
C ASP A 141 -12.67 3.68 1.52
N LEU A 142 -12.80 4.00 2.82
CA LEU A 142 -14.07 3.97 3.54
C LEU A 142 -15.08 5.01 3.04
N PHE A 143 -14.62 6.20 2.62
CA PHE A 143 -15.48 7.29 2.18
C PHE A 143 -15.82 7.25 0.68
N ILE A 144 -15.04 6.54 -0.14
CA ILE A 144 -15.27 6.42 -1.59
C ILE A 144 -16.73 6.07 -1.94
N PRO A 145 -17.40 5.08 -1.31
CA PRO A 145 -18.77 4.73 -1.65
C PRO A 145 -19.76 5.88 -1.53
N PHE A 146 -19.56 6.80 -0.58
CA PHE A 146 -20.45 7.95 -0.36
C PHE A 146 -20.23 9.10 -1.33
N LEU A 147 -19.14 9.09 -2.11
CA LEU A 147 -18.87 10.08 -3.15
C LEU A 147 -19.64 9.76 -4.45
N HIS A 148 -20.06 8.51 -4.61
CA HIS A 148 -20.94 8.10 -5.70
C HIS A 148 -22.37 8.37 -5.26
N LYS A 149 -22.94 9.49 -5.71
CA LYS A 149 -24.38 9.70 -5.67
C LYS A 149 -25.01 8.51 -6.37
N GLU A 150 -25.90 7.77 -5.71
CA GLU A 150 -26.68 6.75 -6.39
C GLU A 150 -27.45 7.42 -7.53
N GLU A 151 -26.93 7.32 -8.75
CA GLU A 151 -27.78 7.34 -9.93
C GLU A 151 -28.46 5.97 -9.97
N GLU A 152 -29.45 5.79 -9.10
CA GLU A 152 -30.52 4.82 -9.31
C GLU A 152 -31.24 5.20 -10.61
N ASN A 153 -30.68 4.79 -11.74
CA ASN A 153 -31.49 4.45 -12.89
C ASN A 153 -31.65 2.93 -12.88
N LEU A 154 -32.75 2.53 -12.25
CA LEU A 154 -33.45 1.26 -12.45
C LEU A 154 -33.47 0.89 -13.94
N LEU A 155 -32.68 -0.10 -14.35
CA LEU A 155 -33.05 -1.01 -15.43
C LEU A 155 -32.40 -2.37 -15.17
N PHE A 156 -33.17 -3.25 -14.54
CA PHE A 156 -33.06 -4.67 -14.79
C PHE A 156 -33.50 -4.90 -16.24
N GLU A 157 -32.62 -5.43 -17.09
CA GLU A 157 -32.84 -6.65 -17.86
C GLU A 157 -31.67 -6.91 -18.85
N ASP A 158 -31.10 -8.11 -18.66
CA ASP A 158 -30.50 -9.02 -19.62
C ASP A 158 -29.15 -8.73 -20.33
N ASN A 159 -28.16 -9.42 -19.77
CA ASN A 159 -27.20 -10.31 -20.45
C ASN A 159 -25.93 -9.74 -21.13
N GLU A 160 -24.83 -10.09 -20.45
CA GLU A 160 -23.47 -10.35 -20.90
C GLU A 160 -22.56 -9.20 -21.40
N HIS A 161 -21.53 -8.97 -20.57
CA HIS A 161 -20.27 -8.28 -20.85
C HIS A 161 -20.30 -6.75 -20.99
N THR A 162 -20.59 -6.06 -19.89
CA THR A 162 -20.19 -4.66 -19.73
C THR A 162 -19.29 -4.52 -18.52
N ILE A 163 -17.99 -4.45 -18.77
CA ILE A 163 -17.00 -3.94 -17.80
C ILE A 163 -17.41 -2.49 -17.52
N PRO A 164 -17.76 -2.09 -16.29
CA PRO A 164 -17.95 -0.68 -15.99
C PRO A 164 -16.56 -0.04 -16.03
N LEU A 165 -16.24 0.58 -17.16
CA LEU A 165 -15.14 1.52 -17.29
C LEU A 165 -15.46 2.72 -16.40
N SER A 166 -15.14 2.59 -15.11
CA SER A 166 -15.11 3.71 -14.19
C SER A 166 -14.10 4.76 -14.69
N PRO A 167 -14.49 6.04 -14.79
CA PRO A 167 -13.58 7.16 -15.08
C PRO A 167 -12.36 7.25 -14.13
N PHE A 168 -12.39 6.56 -12.99
CA PHE A 168 -11.30 6.59 -12.00
C PHE A 168 -10.04 5.81 -12.38
N THR A 169 -10.08 4.90 -13.36
CA THR A 169 -8.82 4.26 -13.84
C THR A 169 -7.92 5.23 -14.60
N PHE A 170 -8.46 6.31 -15.16
CA PHE A 170 -7.68 7.33 -15.88
C PHE A 170 -6.82 8.16 -14.90
N HIS A 171 -7.42 8.59 -13.80
CA HIS A 171 -6.73 9.39 -12.78
C HIS A 171 -5.65 8.60 -12.04
N GLU A 172 -5.89 7.33 -11.72
CA GLU A 172 -4.89 6.50 -11.03
C GLU A 172 -3.64 6.23 -11.90
N LYS A 173 -3.80 6.07 -13.22
CA LYS A 173 -2.68 5.88 -14.17
C LYS A 173 -1.87 7.16 -14.38
N LEU A 174 -2.54 8.32 -14.47
CA LEU A 174 -1.89 9.63 -14.55
C LEU A 174 -1.21 10.03 -13.24
N ASP A 175 -1.80 9.73 -12.08
CA ASP A 175 -1.18 10.01 -10.78
C ASP A 175 0.03 9.10 -10.50
N LYS A 176 0.12 7.90 -11.09
CA LYS A 176 1.35 7.08 -11.09
C LYS A 176 2.48 7.76 -11.87
N LEU A 177 2.18 8.41 -13.01
CA LEU A 177 3.16 9.24 -13.74
C LEU A 177 3.55 10.50 -12.96
N ARG A 178 2.63 11.07 -12.18
CA ARG A 178 2.85 12.26 -11.34
C ARG A 178 3.82 12.02 -10.17
N LYS A 179 3.96 10.78 -9.70
CA LYS A 179 4.81 10.41 -8.54
C LYS A 179 6.29 10.19 -8.87
N ASN A 180 6.67 10.07 -10.14
CA ASN A 180 8.08 9.93 -10.51
C ASN A 180 8.73 11.31 -10.69
N LYS A 181 9.77 11.57 -9.90
CA LYS A 181 10.58 12.80 -9.93
C LYS A 181 10.94 13.22 -11.37
N LYS A 182 10.34 14.31 -11.86
CA LYS A 182 10.96 15.42 -12.64
C LYS A 182 9.88 16.34 -13.25
N LYS A 183 9.21 17.14 -12.43
CA LYS A 183 8.36 18.26 -12.91
C LYS A 183 9.13 19.28 -13.77
N ILE A 184 10.47 19.23 -13.74
CA ILE A 184 11.39 20.06 -14.53
C ILE A 184 11.69 19.43 -15.91
N ALA A 185 11.76 18.09 -16.04
CA ALA A 185 12.04 17.44 -17.34
C ALA A 185 10.80 17.37 -18.24
N LEU A 186 9.59 17.35 -17.65
CA LEU A 186 8.33 17.34 -18.41
C LEU A 186 8.03 18.69 -19.08
N LYS A 187 8.67 19.78 -18.64
CA LYS A 187 8.56 21.12 -19.27
C LYS A 187 9.28 21.20 -20.62
N SER A 188 10.31 20.38 -20.83
CA SER A 188 11.18 20.46 -22.01
C SER A 188 10.87 19.41 -23.08
N ILE A 189 9.88 18.54 -22.85
CA ILE A 189 9.50 17.49 -23.80
C ILE A 189 8.29 17.99 -24.60
N PHE A 190 8.53 18.22 -25.89
CA PHE A 190 7.50 18.58 -26.85
C PHE A 190 6.71 17.35 -27.29
N ILE A 191 5.42 17.55 -27.57
CA ILE A 191 4.54 16.51 -28.07
C ILE A 191 5.01 15.98 -29.43
N ASP A 192 5.73 16.80 -30.20
CA ASP A 192 6.40 16.47 -31.47
C ASP A 192 7.37 15.27 -31.37
N GLN A 193 7.89 14.98 -30.16
CA GLN A 193 8.84 13.89 -29.93
C GLN A 193 8.18 12.52 -29.77
N PHE A 194 6.85 12.47 -29.66
CA PHE A 194 6.09 11.24 -29.55
C PHE A 194 5.59 10.80 -30.93
N GLU A 195 5.60 9.48 -31.19
CA GLU A 195 5.03 8.86 -32.40
C GLU A 195 3.48 8.89 -32.37
N LEU A 196 2.90 10.08 -32.29
CA LEU A 196 1.46 10.28 -32.35
C LEU A 196 0.98 10.28 -33.80
N SER A 197 -0.26 9.85 -34.00
CA SER A 197 -0.92 10.00 -35.30
C SER A 197 -0.96 11.49 -35.70
N PRO A 198 -0.74 11.84 -36.99
CA PRO A 198 -0.80 13.22 -37.48
C PRO A 198 -2.11 13.93 -37.11
N ARG A 199 -3.20 13.15 -36.98
CA ARG A 199 -4.51 13.65 -36.55
C ARG A 199 -4.47 14.11 -35.09
N VAL A 200 -4.03 13.25 -34.18
CA VAL A 200 -3.93 13.51 -32.74
C VAL A 200 -3.02 14.71 -32.46
N TYR A 201 -1.87 14.72 -33.15
CA TYR A 201 -0.93 15.83 -33.09
C TYR A 201 -1.58 17.17 -33.46
N ASN A 202 -2.30 17.21 -34.57
CA ASN A 202 -2.95 18.44 -35.04
C ASN A 202 -4.10 18.89 -34.13
N CYS A 203 -4.84 17.96 -33.52
CA CYS A 203 -5.87 18.28 -32.51
C CYS A 203 -5.25 18.93 -31.27
N LEU A 204 -4.16 18.36 -30.74
CA LEU A 204 -3.45 18.93 -29.58
C LEU A 204 -2.87 20.32 -29.88
N LYS A 205 -2.28 20.48 -31.07
CA LYS A 205 -1.71 21.75 -31.53
C LYS A 205 -2.76 22.86 -31.67
N ARG A 206 -3.95 22.54 -32.21
CA ARG A 206 -5.07 23.49 -32.32
C ARG A 206 -5.58 23.96 -30.95
N SER A 207 -5.44 23.12 -29.94
CA SER A 207 -5.84 23.42 -28.55
C SER A 207 -4.74 24.06 -27.72
N ASN A 208 -3.68 24.56 -28.35
CA ASN A 208 -2.51 25.16 -27.70
C ASN A 208 -1.76 24.24 -26.73
N ILE A 209 -1.81 22.92 -26.96
CA ILE A 209 -1.07 21.94 -26.18
C ILE A 209 0.18 21.56 -26.96
N TYR A 210 1.35 22.04 -26.51
CA TYR A 210 2.63 21.84 -27.19
C TYR A 210 3.60 20.98 -26.38
N THR A 211 3.49 21.01 -25.05
CA THR A 211 4.37 20.26 -24.15
C THR A 211 3.63 19.19 -23.36
N LEU A 212 4.38 18.21 -22.85
CA LEU A 212 3.84 17.18 -21.98
C LEU A 212 3.28 17.77 -20.67
N LEU A 213 3.85 18.88 -20.18
CA LEU A 213 3.29 19.60 -19.05
C LEU A 213 1.90 20.17 -19.36
N ASP A 214 1.71 20.74 -20.54
CA ASP A 214 0.41 21.30 -20.95
C ASP A 214 -0.63 20.19 -21.05
N LEU A 215 -0.25 19.04 -21.61
CA LEU A 215 -1.13 17.88 -21.71
C LEU A 215 -1.55 17.36 -20.32
N LEU A 216 -0.61 17.30 -19.36
CA LEU A 216 -0.86 16.84 -18.00
C LEU A 216 -1.64 17.84 -17.14
N ASN A 217 -1.62 19.12 -17.49
CA ASN A 217 -2.38 20.16 -16.78
C ASN A 217 -3.83 20.27 -17.27
N ASN A 218 -4.16 19.69 -18.42
CA ASN A 218 -5.53 19.66 -18.93
C ASN A 218 -6.28 18.44 -18.37
N SER A 219 -7.52 18.65 -17.93
CA SER A 219 -8.38 17.56 -17.45
C SER A 219 -8.87 16.71 -18.62
N GLN A 220 -9.28 15.46 -18.34
CA GLN A 220 -9.87 14.58 -19.37
C GLN A 220 -11.07 15.23 -20.06
N GLU A 221 -11.88 15.97 -19.30
CA GLU A 221 -13.05 16.69 -19.80
C GLU A 221 -12.67 17.80 -20.78
N ASP A 222 -11.55 18.50 -20.52
CA ASP A 222 -11.07 19.56 -21.39
C ASP A 222 -10.44 19.00 -22.68
N LEU A 223 -9.80 17.84 -22.60
CA LEU A 223 -9.29 17.12 -23.77
C LEU A 223 -10.44 16.60 -24.64
N MET A 224 -11.55 16.16 -24.05
CA MET A 224 -12.74 15.71 -24.80
C MET A 224 -13.54 16.85 -25.44
N LYS A 225 -13.32 18.10 -25.01
CA LYS A 225 -13.90 19.29 -25.66
C LYS A 225 -13.14 19.70 -26.93
N ILE A 226 -11.98 19.11 -27.20
CA ILE A 226 -11.18 19.40 -28.40
C ILE A 226 -11.92 18.87 -29.63
N GLU A 227 -12.05 19.73 -30.63
CA GLU A 227 -12.72 19.40 -31.88
C GLU A 227 -12.06 18.20 -32.56
N HIS A 228 -12.87 17.18 -32.88
CA HIS A 228 -12.46 15.91 -33.52
C HIS A 228 -11.51 15.01 -32.70
N PHE A 229 -11.47 15.18 -31.38
CA PHE A 229 -10.69 14.35 -30.46
C PHE A 229 -11.53 13.23 -29.87
N HIS A 230 -11.06 11.98 -29.96
CA HIS A 230 -11.79 10.79 -29.52
C HIS A 230 -11.10 10.06 -28.37
N LEU A 231 -11.84 9.16 -27.72
CA LEU A 231 -11.31 8.27 -26.67
C LEU A 231 -10.17 7.36 -27.18
N GLU A 232 -10.16 7.03 -28.46
CA GLU A 232 -9.09 6.24 -29.11
C GLU A 232 -7.78 7.02 -29.19
N ASP A 233 -7.87 8.33 -29.44
CA ASP A 233 -6.72 9.24 -29.48
C ASP A 233 -6.07 9.35 -28.09
N LEU A 234 -6.87 9.38 -27.02
CA LEU A 234 -6.40 9.34 -25.62
C LEU A 234 -5.66 8.03 -25.29
N LYS A 235 -6.20 6.89 -25.74
CA LYS A 235 -5.53 5.59 -25.55
C LYS A 235 -4.19 5.54 -26.29
N GLN A 236 -4.12 6.12 -27.49
CA GLN A 236 -2.89 6.19 -28.26
C GLN A 236 -1.81 7.04 -27.56
N ILE A 237 -2.21 8.17 -26.97
CA ILE A 237 -1.31 9.03 -26.20
C ILE A 237 -0.76 8.29 -24.98
N LEU A 238 -1.61 7.63 -24.19
CA LEU A 238 -1.19 6.86 -23.02
C LEU A 238 -0.23 5.73 -23.39
N GLY A 239 -0.53 4.98 -24.45
CA GLY A 239 0.35 3.91 -24.92
C GLY A 239 1.72 4.43 -25.39
N SER A 240 1.76 5.61 -26.00
CA SER A 240 3.01 6.25 -26.43
C SER A 240 3.82 6.77 -25.24
N LEU A 241 3.16 7.34 -24.24
CA LEU A 241 3.80 7.77 -22.99
C LEU A 241 4.37 6.58 -22.21
N GLU A 242 3.63 5.48 -22.11
CA GLU A 242 4.12 4.28 -21.44
C GLU A 242 5.37 3.74 -22.12
N LYS A 243 5.37 3.60 -23.45
CA LYS A 243 6.56 3.15 -24.20
C LYS A 243 7.77 4.06 -24.01
N HIS A 244 7.57 5.37 -23.95
CA HIS A 244 8.67 6.33 -23.86
C HIS A 244 9.20 6.52 -22.43
N PHE A 245 8.40 6.25 -21.40
CA PHE A 245 8.77 6.38 -19.98
C PHE A 245 9.02 5.04 -19.27
N THR A 246 8.74 3.89 -19.91
CA THR A 246 9.11 2.54 -19.43
C THR A 246 10.09 1.85 -20.36
N ILE A 247 11.36 2.25 -20.31
CA ILE A 247 12.48 1.34 -20.57
C ILE A 247 13.49 1.52 -19.45
N ASP A 248 13.27 0.80 -18.36
CA ASP A 248 14.27 -0.04 -17.71
C ASP A 248 13.61 -0.76 -16.53
N LEU A 249 13.38 -2.07 -16.69
CA LEU A 249 13.78 -3.13 -15.74
C LEU A 249 13.24 -4.49 -16.24
N PRO A 250 13.92 -5.59 -15.90
CA PRO A 250 14.31 -6.63 -16.83
C PRO A 250 13.25 -7.71 -17.00
N LYS A 251 13.23 -8.29 -18.20
CA LYS A 251 12.43 -9.48 -18.52
C LYS A 251 12.86 -10.63 -17.60
N LYS A 252 11.95 -11.11 -16.74
CA LYS A 252 12.08 -12.44 -16.16
C LYS A 252 11.48 -13.47 -17.12
N LYS A 253 12.30 -14.49 -17.40
CA LYS A 253 11.88 -15.79 -17.93
C LYS A 253 10.91 -16.48 -16.98
#